data_AF-A0A251U0H7-F1
#
_entry.id   AF-A0A251U0H7-F1
#
_cell.length_a   1.000
_cell.length_b   1.000
_cell.length_c   1.000
_cell.angle_alpha   90.00
_cell.angle_beta   90.00
_cell.angle_gamma   90.00
#
_symmetry.space_group_name_H-M   'P 1'
#
loop_
_entity.id
_entity.type
_entity.pdbx_description
1 polymer ?
#
loop_
_entity_poly.entity_id
_entity_poly.type
_entity_poly.pdbx_seq_one_letter_code
_entity_poly.pdbx_strand_id
1 'polypeptide(L)'
;MTVYVAVALTTVILLFTATHSSTIGVEYVFRLLQVQDRERAPSSVQLSAARAVLDRFIPSHSSSFQFNIITKEQCGGVSCFMISNHPYSNLLGAPEIIISGVTGVELLSGLHWYLKNLCGAHISWDKTGGSQLSSVPKAGSLPRMKDDGLLIQRPVPWNYYQNAVTSSYTFAWWDWERWEKEIDWMALQGINMPLAFTGQEAIWQKVFAKFNISSSDLNDFFGGPAFLAWSRMANLHGWGGPLPQSWLDQQLAMQKKILTRMYELGMTPVLPAFSGNVPAALKNVYPSAKITRLGNWFTVDSNPRWCCTYLLDATDPLFIEIGKSFIQQQVKEYGRSSHIYNCDTFDENTPPTDDPEYISSLAAAIFKAMQSGDDDAVWLMQGWLFAYDPYWQPPQMQALLHAVPIGKMIVLDLFAEVNPIWTTSNQFYGVPYIWKVTFFYYFLDR
;
A
#
# COMPACT_ATOMS: atom_id res chain seq x y z
N MET A 1 35.24 -8.81 -65.34
CA MET A 1 34.35 -9.92 -64.95
C MET A 1 33.92 -9.63 -63.51
N THR A 2 32.85 -8.86 -63.35
CA THR A 2 32.51 -8.23 -62.06
C THR A 2 31.34 -9.00 -61.46
N VAL A 3 31.60 -9.66 -60.34
CA VAL A 3 30.63 -10.47 -59.59
C VAL A 3 29.72 -9.53 -58.81
N TYR A 4 28.41 -9.57 -59.07
CA TYR A 4 27.40 -8.93 -58.23
C TYR A 4 27.07 -9.86 -57.07
N VAL A 5 27.37 -9.42 -55.84
CA VAL A 5 26.89 -10.06 -54.61
C VAL A 5 25.52 -9.47 -54.30
N ALA A 6 24.47 -10.31 -54.37
CA ALA A 6 23.14 -9.94 -53.93
C ALA A 6 23.08 -10.04 -52.39
N VAL A 7 22.95 -8.90 -51.72
CA VAL A 7 22.65 -8.85 -50.28
C VAL A 7 21.15 -8.96 -50.10
N ALA A 8 20.69 -10.12 -49.63
CA ALA A 8 19.30 -10.31 -49.23
C ALA A 8 19.09 -9.68 -47.83
N LEU A 9 18.44 -8.52 -47.79
CA LEU A 9 17.94 -7.93 -46.54
C LEU A 9 16.77 -8.79 -46.04
N THR A 10 17.02 -9.58 -44.99
CA THR A 10 15.97 -10.26 -44.23
C THR A 10 15.42 -9.27 -43.20
N THR A 11 14.26 -8.70 -43.48
CA THR A 11 13.53 -7.84 -42.54
C THR A 11 12.96 -8.72 -41.43
N VAL A 12 13.61 -8.75 -40.28
CA VAL A 12 13.04 -9.33 -39.05
C VAL A 12 11.94 -8.38 -38.57
N ILE A 13 10.69 -8.70 -38.88
CA ILE A 13 9.53 -8.03 -38.29
C ILE A 13 9.45 -8.52 -36.85
N LEU A 14 9.98 -7.71 -35.91
CA LEU A 14 9.64 -7.81 -34.50
C LEU A 14 8.14 -7.47 -34.37
N LEU A 15 7.31 -8.51 -34.34
CA LEU A 15 5.94 -8.40 -33.87
C LEU A 15 6.00 -8.04 -32.38
N PHE A 16 6.02 -6.75 -32.07
CA PHE A 16 5.58 -6.28 -30.77
C PHE A 16 4.10 -6.65 -30.67
N THR A 17 3.77 -7.69 -29.91
CA THR A 17 2.42 -7.83 -29.39
C THR A 17 2.17 -6.57 -28.58
N ALA A 18 1.30 -5.69 -29.09
CA ALA A 18 0.78 -4.60 -28.30
C ALA A 18 0.03 -5.24 -27.12
N THR A 19 0.68 -5.33 -25.97
CA THR A 19 0.00 -5.62 -24.72
C THR A 19 -0.86 -4.40 -24.44
N HIS A 20 -2.10 -4.45 -24.91
CA HIS A 20 -3.09 -3.44 -24.56
C HIS A 20 -3.29 -3.52 -23.04
N SER A 21 -2.73 -2.55 -22.32
CA SER A 21 -3.08 -2.32 -20.92
C SER A 21 -4.59 -2.12 -20.86
N SER A 22 -5.28 -3.10 -20.30
CA SER A 22 -6.73 -3.11 -20.26
C SER A 22 -7.21 -2.20 -19.12
N THR A 23 -7.97 -1.15 -19.45
CA THR A 23 -8.65 -0.32 -18.44
C THR A 23 -9.84 -1.04 -17.80
N ILE A 24 -10.17 -2.27 -18.22
CA ILE A 24 -11.27 -3.08 -17.69
C ILE A 24 -11.16 -3.24 -16.15
N GLY A 25 -9.92 -3.36 -15.63
CA GLY A 25 -9.70 -3.42 -14.19
C GLY A 25 -10.24 -2.20 -13.43
N VAL A 26 -10.19 -1.01 -14.05
CA VAL A 26 -10.69 0.24 -13.47
C VAL A 26 -12.23 0.24 -13.39
N GLU A 27 -12.90 -0.37 -14.36
CA GLU A 27 -14.37 -0.51 -14.35
C GLU A 27 -14.83 -1.36 -13.15
N TYR A 28 -14.10 -2.44 -12.85
CA TYR A 28 -14.42 -3.32 -11.73
C TYR A 28 -14.26 -2.66 -10.36
N VAL A 29 -13.31 -1.73 -10.22
CA VAL A 29 -13.08 -1.01 -8.95
C VAL A 29 -13.79 0.36 -8.89
N PHE A 30 -14.56 0.72 -9.91
CA PHE A 30 -15.20 2.03 -10.04
C PHE A 30 -16.05 2.40 -8.82
N ARG A 31 -16.84 1.46 -8.29
CA ARG A 31 -17.65 1.69 -7.08
C ARG A 31 -16.79 2.08 -5.89
N LEU A 32 -15.66 1.39 -5.69
CA LEU A 32 -14.73 1.72 -4.60
C LEU A 32 -14.11 3.10 -4.79
N LEU A 33 -13.73 3.46 -6.03
CA LEU A 33 -13.22 4.80 -6.34
C LEU A 33 -14.25 5.89 -6.03
N GLN A 34 -15.53 5.66 -6.31
CA GLN A 34 -16.61 6.59 -5.95
C GLN A 34 -16.78 6.75 -4.44
N VAL A 35 -16.72 5.65 -3.68
CA VAL A 35 -16.74 5.70 -2.21
C VAL A 35 -15.56 6.50 -1.68
N GLN A 36 -14.36 6.23 -2.18
CA GLN A 36 -13.15 6.96 -1.80
C GLN A 36 -13.27 8.45 -2.13
N ASP A 37 -13.80 8.81 -3.30
CA ASP A 37 -14.04 10.20 -3.70
C ASP A 37 -15.01 10.93 -2.77
N ARG A 38 -16.10 10.26 -2.38
CA ARG A 38 -17.13 10.81 -1.47
C ARG A 38 -16.59 11.03 -0.07
N GLU A 39 -15.70 10.16 0.39
CA GLU A 39 -15.19 10.18 1.77
C GLU A 39 -13.87 10.92 1.93
N ARG A 40 -13.41 11.63 0.90
CA ARG A 40 -12.19 12.46 0.98
C ARG A 40 -12.34 13.54 2.04
N ALA A 41 -11.20 13.97 2.58
CA ALA A 41 -11.16 15.13 3.46
C ALA A 41 -11.69 16.38 2.71
N PRO A 42 -12.36 17.32 3.40
CA PRO A 42 -12.83 18.56 2.79
C PRO A 42 -11.69 19.32 2.10
N SER A 43 -12.02 20.07 1.03
CA SER A 43 -11.02 20.84 0.27
C SER A 43 -10.18 21.78 1.14
N SER A 44 -10.78 22.41 2.17
CA SER A 44 -10.06 23.28 3.10
C SER A 44 -8.99 22.54 3.91
N VAL A 45 -9.27 21.31 4.33
CA VAL A 45 -8.33 20.45 5.05
C VAL A 45 -7.16 20.07 4.13
N GLN A 46 -7.46 19.64 2.91
CA GLN A 46 -6.44 19.27 1.93
C GLN A 46 -5.54 20.45 1.53
N LEU A 47 -6.13 21.64 1.35
CA LEU A 47 -5.37 22.87 1.08
C LEU A 47 -4.46 23.24 2.25
N SER A 48 -4.96 23.15 3.49
CA SER A 48 -4.16 23.41 4.69
C SER A 48 -3.01 22.41 4.81
N ALA A 49 -3.27 21.13 4.55
CA ALA A 49 -2.25 20.08 4.61
C ALA A 49 -1.18 20.29 3.54
N ALA A 50 -1.56 20.59 2.30
CA ALA A 50 -0.62 20.88 1.22
C ALA A 50 0.24 22.13 1.51
N ARG A 51 -0.35 23.19 2.08
CA ARG A 51 0.40 24.37 2.54
C ARG A 51 1.39 24.03 3.65
N ALA A 52 0.99 23.21 4.62
CA ALA A 52 1.89 22.78 5.69
C ALA A 52 3.09 21.98 5.15
N VAL A 53 2.90 21.18 4.09
CA VAL A 53 4.02 20.50 3.40
C VAL A 53 4.94 21.53 2.72
N LEU A 54 4.38 22.47 1.95
CA LEU A 54 5.15 23.55 1.32
C LEU A 54 6.00 24.30 2.35
N ASP A 55 5.41 24.66 3.49
CA ASP A 55 6.08 25.41 4.56
C ASP A 55 7.21 24.61 5.22
N ARG A 56 7.10 23.27 5.29
CA ARG A 56 8.20 22.42 5.80
C ARG A 56 9.39 22.33 4.84
N PHE A 57 9.17 22.40 3.53
CA PHE A 57 10.26 22.33 2.53
C PHE A 57 10.86 23.70 2.18
N ILE A 58 10.03 24.70 1.90
CA ILE A 58 10.45 26.02 1.43
C ILE A 58 9.63 27.14 2.12
N PRO A 59 9.80 27.35 3.44
CA PRO A 59 8.98 28.27 4.23
C PRO A 59 8.99 29.72 3.70
N SER A 60 10.09 30.16 3.09
CA SER A 60 10.21 31.50 2.48
C SER A 60 9.32 31.70 1.25
N HIS A 61 8.72 30.63 0.72
CA HIS A 61 7.91 30.63 -0.51
C HIS A 61 6.43 30.34 -0.24
N SER A 62 6.00 30.32 1.03
CA SER A 62 4.61 30.04 1.41
C SER A 62 3.59 30.89 0.64
N SER A 63 3.90 32.18 0.44
CA SER A 63 3.05 33.12 -0.32
C SER A 63 3.29 33.12 -1.83
N SER A 64 4.33 32.45 -2.33
CA SER A 64 4.65 32.39 -3.77
C SER A 64 3.72 31.45 -4.53
N PHE A 65 3.08 30.50 -3.83
CA PHE A 65 2.20 29.51 -4.44
C PHE A 65 0.76 29.67 -3.96
N GLN A 66 -0.19 29.65 -4.90
CA GLN A 66 -1.60 29.51 -4.60
C GLN A 66 -2.06 28.09 -4.95
N PHE A 67 -2.64 27.39 -3.97
CA PHE A 67 -3.25 26.08 -4.17
C PHE A 67 -4.77 26.17 -4.29
N ASN A 68 -5.33 25.43 -5.26
CA ASN A 68 -6.77 25.31 -5.47
C ASN A 68 -7.18 23.84 -5.64
N ILE A 69 -8.20 23.38 -4.90
CA ILE A 69 -8.81 22.07 -5.17
C ILE A 69 -9.83 22.24 -6.29
N ILE A 70 -9.75 21.35 -7.30
CA ILE A 70 -10.63 21.33 -8.48
C ILE A 70 -11.33 19.97 -8.59
N THR A 71 -12.37 19.88 -9.42
CA THR A 71 -13.11 18.65 -9.64
C THR A 71 -12.49 17.79 -10.76
N LYS A 72 -12.83 16.50 -10.82
CA LYS A 72 -12.36 15.61 -11.89
C LYS A 72 -12.90 16.02 -13.25
N GLU A 73 -14.06 16.65 -13.34
CA GLU A 73 -14.64 17.12 -14.61
C GLU A 73 -13.75 18.19 -15.25
N GLN A 74 -13.16 19.07 -14.45
CA GLN A 74 -12.17 20.06 -14.91
C GLN A 74 -10.87 19.41 -15.39
N CYS A 75 -10.64 18.15 -15.01
CA CYS A 75 -9.52 17.30 -15.40
C CYS A 75 -9.89 16.26 -16.45
N GLY A 76 -11.01 16.38 -17.17
CA GLY A 76 -11.42 15.40 -18.19
C GLY A 76 -11.86 14.04 -17.61
N GLY A 77 -12.39 14.02 -16.39
CA GLY A 77 -12.96 12.83 -15.74
C GLY A 77 -11.98 12.01 -14.89
N VAL A 78 -10.71 12.38 -14.86
CA VAL A 78 -9.66 11.69 -14.08
C VAL A 78 -8.99 12.63 -13.08
N SER A 79 -8.24 12.09 -12.12
CA SER A 79 -7.42 12.93 -11.23
C SER A 79 -6.31 13.63 -12.03
N CYS A 80 -6.06 14.91 -11.76
CA CYS A 80 -5.00 15.67 -12.41
C CYS A 80 -4.44 16.77 -11.51
N PHE A 81 -3.32 17.36 -11.94
CA PHE A 81 -2.90 18.68 -11.50
C PHE A 81 -2.67 19.62 -12.68
N MET A 82 -2.82 20.91 -12.43
CA MET A 82 -2.60 22.00 -13.37
C MET A 82 -1.68 23.05 -12.77
N ILE A 83 -0.81 23.64 -13.59
CA ILE A 83 0.13 24.67 -13.16
C ILE A 83 0.04 25.85 -14.13
N SER A 84 -0.16 27.06 -13.61
CA SER A 84 -0.22 28.28 -14.39
C SER A 84 0.42 29.46 -13.68
N ASN A 85 0.74 30.51 -14.42
CA ASN A 85 1.19 31.78 -13.83
C ASN A 85 0.00 32.45 -13.15
N HIS A 86 0.20 33.02 -11.96
CA HIS A 86 -0.82 33.83 -11.32
C HIS A 86 -1.07 35.11 -12.16
N PRO A 87 -2.34 35.52 -12.42
CA PRO A 87 -2.65 36.67 -13.28
C PRO A 87 -2.00 37.97 -12.84
N TYR A 88 -1.76 38.10 -11.54
CA TYR A 88 -1.17 39.27 -10.91
C TYR A 88 0.27 39.02 -10.45
N SER A 89 0.99 38.05 -11.03
CA SER A 89 2.36 37.69 -10.62
C SER A 89 3.36 38.85 -10.69
N ASN A 90 3.04 39.91 -11.45
CA ASN A 90 3.87 41.12 -11.55
C ASN A 90 3.64 42.09 -10.38
N LEU A 91 2.61 41.88 -9.54
CA LEU A 91 2.35 42.71 -8.36
C LEU A 91 3.17 42.22 -7.18
N LEU A 92 3.80 43.16 -6.47
CA LEU A 92 4.59 42.85 -5.28
C LEU A 92 3.71 42.17 -4.22
N GLY A 93 4.13 41.00 -3.76
CA GLY A 93 3.44 40.24 -2.71
C GLY A 93 2.26 39.39 -3.17
N ALA A 94 1.92 39.38 -4.47
CA ALA A 94 0.98 38.42 -5.03
C ALA A 94 1.67 37.04 -5.20
N PRO A 95 0.93 35.93 -5.16
CA PRO A 95 1.44 34.64 -5.58
C PRO A 95 1.99 34.70 -7.01
N GLU A 96 3.00 33.89 -7.29
CA GLU A 96 3.65 33.82 -8.60
C GLU A 96 3.03 32.70 -9.44
N ILE A 97 2.75 31.55 -8.79
CA ILE A 97 2.30 30.31 -9.43
C ILE A 97 1.00 29.83 -8.80
N ILE A 98 0.06 29.41 -9.64
CA ILE A 98 -1.15 28.70 -9.23
C ILE A 98 -0.94 27.22 -9.51
N ILE A 99 -1.19 26.37 -8.51
CA ILE A 99 -1.27 24.92 -8.68
C ILE A 99 -2.68 24.48 -8.30
N SER A 100 -3.37 23.87 -9.25
CA SER A 100 -4.70 23.30 -9.03
C SER A 100 -4.62 21.79 -9.07
N GLY A 101 -5.36 21.08 -8.22
CA GLY A 101 -5.30 19.62 -8.16
C GLY A 101 -6.58 19.01 -7.62
N VAL A 102 -6.86 17.76 -7.99
CA VAL A 102 -8.06 17.04 -7.54
C VAL A 102 -7.97 16.62 -6.06
N THR A 103 -6.76 16.47 -5.53
CA THR A 103 -6.48 16.13 -4.13
C THR A 103 -5.24 16.88 -3.63
N GLY A 104 -4.96 16.79 -2.32
CA GLY A 104 -3.70 17.25 -1.72
C GLY A 104 -2.46 16.57 -2.34
N VAL A 105 -2.53 15.27 -2.63
CA VAL A 105 -1.47 14.54 -3.36
C VAL A 105 -1.25 15.15 -4.74
N GLU A 106 -2.30 15.48 -5.48
CA GLU A 106 -2.18 16.05 -6.82
C GLU A 106 -1.57 17.47 -6.76
N LEU A 107 -1.96 18.27 -5.76
CA LEU A 107 -1.35 19.59 -5.52
C LEU A 107 0.16 19.47 -5.27
N LEU A 108 0.57 18.55 -4.41
CA LEU A 108 1.97 18.36 -4.05
C LEU A 108 2.77 17.69 -5.17
N SER A 109 2.15 16.83 -5.97
CA SER A 109 2.74 16.30 -7.20
C SER A 109 3.02 17.43 -8.21
N GLY A 110 2.10 18.38 -8.34
CA GLY A 110 2.30 19.58 -9.16
C GLY A 110 3.41 20.47 -8.63
N LEU A 111 3.46 20.68 -7.31
CA LEU A 111 4.56 21.42 -6.67
C LEU A 111 5.90 20.74 -6.93
N HIS A 112 5.99 19.43 -6.72
CA HIS A 112 7.21 18.66 -6.97
C HIS A 112 7.62 18.72 -8.43
N TRP A 113 6.67 18.58 -9.37
CA TRP A 113 6.93 18.73 -10.79
C TRP A 113 7.53 20.10 -11.10
N TYR A 114 6.95 21.18 -10.57
CA TYR A 114 7.42 22.54 -10.79
C TYR A 114 8.83 22.75 -10.26
N LEU A 115 9.07 22.35 -9.00
CA LEU A 115 10.37 22.48 -8.36
C LEU A 115 11.45 21.68 -9.10
N LYS A 116 11.14 20.45 -9.52
CA LYS A 116 12.07 19.58 -10.24
C LYS A 116 12.39 20.11 -11.64
N ASN A 117 11.37 20.46 -12.42
CA ASN A 117 11.56 20.74 -13.85
C ASN A 117 11.91 22.20 -14.14
N LEU A 118 11.46 23.15 -13.33
CA LEU A 118 11.71 24.57 -13.55
C LEU A 118 12.72 25.17 -12.57
N CYS A 119 12.80 24.66 -11.35
CA CYS A 119 13.74 25.17 -10.33
C CYS A 119 14.99 24.29 -10.16
N GLY A 120 15.11 23.17 -10.89
CA GLY A 120 16.24 22.24 -10.79
C GLY A 120 16.41 21.60 -9.40
N ALA A 121 15.34 21.59 -8.59
CA ALA A 121 15.36 21.04 -7.25
C ALA A 121 15.26 19.51 -7.25
N HIS A 122 15.72 18.89 -6.17
CA HIS A 122 15.60 17.45 -5.95
C HIS A 122 15.16 17.17 -4.51
N ILE A 123 14.24 16.22 -4.32
CA ILE A 123 13.74 15.83 -3.01
C ILE A 123 13.84 14.31 -2.88
N SER A 124 14.66 13.85 -1.94
CA SER A 124 14.88 12.43 -1.62
C SER A 124 14.99 12.22 -0.11
N TRP A 125 15.14 10.96 0.31
CA TRP A 125 15.42 10.65 1.72
C TRP A 125 16.79 11.18 2.15
N ASP A 126 16.91 11.56 3.42
CA ASP A 126 18.17 12.07 3.99
C ASP A 126 19.35 11.10 3.74
N LYS A 127 19.10 9.79 3.84
CA LYS A 127 20.13 8.75 3.60
C LYS A 127 20.55 8.60 2.14
N THR A 128 19.79 9.14 1.18
CA THR A 128 20.10 9.09 -0.26
C THR A 128 20.54 10.44 -0.83
N GLY A 129 20.88 11.41 0.03
CA GLY A 129 21.31 12.76 -0.37
C GLY A 129 20.33 13.87 -0.01
N GLY A 130 19.18 13.55 0.58
CA GLY A 130 18.23 14.51 1.12
C GLY A 130 17.57 15.39 0.07
N SER A 131 17.20 16.60 0.48
CA SER A 131 16.57 17.60 -0.39
C SER A 131 17.56 18.67 -0.83
N GLN A 132 17.78 18.79 -2.13
CA GLN A 132 18.58 19.83 -2.77
C GLN A 132 17.63 20.93 -3.27
N LEU A 133 17.48 21.99 -2.47
CA LEU A 133 16.56 23.11 -2.73
C LEU A 133 17.27 24.45 -3.01
N SER A 134 18.61 24.46 -3.02
CA SER A 134 19.41 25.69 -3.18
C SER A 134 19.28 26.34 -4.57
N SER A 135 18.85 25.56 -5.56
CA SER A 135 18.57 26.03 -6.92
C SER A 135 17.21 26.72 -7.05
N VAL A 136 16.34 26.63 -6.04
CA VAL A 136 15.02 27.29 -6.05
C VAL A 136 15.23 28.81 -5.97
N PRO A 137 14.81 29.59 -6.99
CA PRO A 137 14.97 31.04 -6.95
C PRO A 137 14.22 31.66 -5.77
N LYS A 138 14.65 32.84 -5.32
CA LYS A 138 13.97 33.59 -4.25
C LYS A 138 12.52 33.88 -4.63
N ALA A 139 11.66 33.97 -3.61
CA ALA A 139 10.28 34.45 -3.79
C ALA A 139 10.26 35.80 -4.54
N GLY A 140 9.37 35.92 -5.51
CA GLY A 140 9.31 37.04 -6.47
C GLY A 140 10.20 36.86 -7.71
N SER A 141 10.91 35.74 -7.85
CA SER A 141 11.76 35.43 -9.00
C SER A 141 11.61 33.98 -9.47
N LEU A 142 10.49 33.33 -9.15
CA LEU A 142 10.22 31.98 -9.58
C LEU A 142 10.03 31.90 -11.11
N PRO A 143 10.53 30.84 -11.78
CA PRO A 143 10.43 30.73 -13.23
C PRO A 143 8.98 30.65 -13.71
N ARG A 144 8.60 31.50 -14.66
CA ARG A 144 7.24 31.51 -15.21
C ARG A 144 6.98 30.26 -16.06
N MET A 145 5.74 29.77 -16.02
CA MET A 145 5.24 28.79 -16.99
C MET A 145 5.25 29.41 -18.38
N LYS A 146 5.65 28.64 -19.39
CA LYS A 146 5.48 29.00 -20.81
C LYS A 146 4.04 28.69 -21.25
N ASP A 147 3.58 29.35 -22.32
CA ASP A 147 2.27 29.15 -22.94
C ASP A 147 1.09 29.30 -21.94
N ASP A 148 -0.03 28.60 -22.17
CA ASP A 148 -1.25 28.66 -21.36
C ASP A 148 -1.17 27.86 -20.03
N GLY A 149 0.02 27.37 -19.65
CA GLY A 149 0.25 26.55 -18.47
C GLY A 149 0.43 25.05 -18.79
N LEU A 150 0.26 24.21 -17.77
CA LEU A 150 0.45 22.76 -17.84
C LEU A 150 -0.74 22.04 -17.22
N LEU A 151 -1.18 20.94 -17.85
CA LEU A 151 -2.13 19.97 -17.31
C LEU A 151 -1.48 18.58 -17.36
N ILE A 152 -1.44 17.88 -16.22
CA ILE A 152 -0.98 16.48 -16.14
C ILE A 152 -2.06 15.64 -15.46
N GLN A 153 -2.61 14.70 -16.22
CA GLN A 153 -3.56 13.70 -15.74
C GLN A 153 -2.82 12.49 -15.17
N ARG A 154 -3.37 11.90 -14.10
CA ARG A 154 -2.88 10.62 -13.57
C ARG A 154 -3.23 9.49 -14.56
N PRO A 155 -2.28 8.63 -14.93
CA PRO A 155 -2.53 7.53 -15.87
C PRO A 155 -3.28 6.36 -15.22
N VAL A 156 -3.21 6.23 -13.89
CA VAL A 156 -3.83 5.17 -13.11
C VAL A 156 -4.50 5.74 -11.85
N PRO A 157 -5.56 5.11 -11.33
CA PRO A 157 -6.26 5.61 -10.16
C PRO A 157 -5.44 5.48 -8.87
N TRP A 158 -4.57 4.48 -8.77
CA TRP A 158 -3.75 4.23 -7.58
C TRP A 158 -2.26 4.13 -7.91
N ASN A 159 -1.46 4.89 -7.17
CA ASN A 159 -0.01 4.72 -7.06
C ASN A 159 0.28 4.20 -5.65
N TYR A 160 0.54 2.90 -5.59
CA TYR A 160 0.79 2.16 -4.37
C TYR A 160 2.23 2.34 -3.87
N TYR A 161 2.43 2.33 -2.56
CA TYR A 161 3.77 2.37 -1.95
C TYR A 161 3.87 1.45 -0.73
N GLN A 162 5.10 0.94 -0.53
CA GLN A 162 5.60 0.06 0.55
C GLN A 162 5.49 -1.46 0.29
N ASN A 163 6.27 -2.24 1.03
CA ASN A 163 6.11 -3.68 1.18
C ASN A 163 5.80 -3.96 2.67
N ALA A 164 5.08 -5.04 2.99
CA ALA A 164 4.86 -5.47 4.37
C ALA A 164 6.20 -5.58 5.13
N VAL A 165 7.27 -6.07 4.48
CA VAL A 165 8.61 -6.21 5.09
C VAL A 165 9.30 -4.88 5.38
N THR A 166 8.92 -3.79 4.69
CA THR A 166 9.50 -2.46 4.93
C THR A 166 9.21 -1.96 6.35
N SER A 167 8.10 -2.42 6.95
CA SER A 167 7.74 -2.10 8.34
C SER A 167 8.79 -2.57 9.36
N SER A 168 9.45 -3.69 9.07
CA SER A 168 10.52 -4.26 9.91
C SER A 168 11.90 -3.72 9.54
N TYR A 169 12.22 -3.71 8.25
CA TYR A 169 13.58 -3.37 7.79
C TYR A 169 13.90 -1.88 7.86
N THR A 170 12.89 -1.03 7.70
CA THR A 170 13.10 0.42 7.59
C THR A 170 12.37 1.19 8.68
N PHE A 171 11.09 0.87 8.92
CA PHE A 171 10.21 1.72 9.73
C PHE A 171 10.19 1.37 11.22
N ALA A 172 10.77 0.24 11.63
CA ALA A 172 10.63 -0.30 12.98
C ALA A 172 10.98 0.72 14.08
N TRP A 173 11.91 1.64 13.83
CA TRP A 173 12.37 2.61 14.82
C TRP A 173 12.02 4.05 14.47
N TRP A 174 11.07 4.26 13.55
CA TRP A 174 10.66 5.61 13.16
C TRP A 174 9.79 6.26 14.22
N ASP A 175 10.13 7.50 14.54
CA ASP A 175 9.27 8.40 15.28
C ASP A 175 8.32 9.17 14.34
N TRP A 176 7.57 10.11 14.91
CA TRP A 176 6.63 10.92 14.15
C TRP A 176 7.33 11.86 13.17
N GLU A 177 8.46 12.45 13.55
CA GLU A 177 9.18 13.37 12.67
C GLU A 177 9.61 12.67 11.38
N ARG A 178 10.10 11.43 11.48
CA ARG A 178 10.45 10.64 10.31
C ARG A 178 9.24 10.21 9.49
N TRP A 179 8.14 9.80 10.15
CA TRP A 179 6.89 9.46 9.45
C TRP A 179 6.28 10.65 8.72
N GLU A 180 6.29 11.84 9.31
CA GLU A 180 5.78 13.07 8.69
C GLU A 180 6.56 13.38 7.40
N LYS A 181 7.90 13.32 7.45
CA LYS A 181 8.75 13.48 6.25
C LYS A 181 8.44 12.43 5.18
N GLU A 182 8.15 11.19 5.58
CA GLU A 182 7.81 10.13 4.61
C GLU A 182 6.47 10.41 3.92
N ILE A 183 5.43 10.79 4.67
CA ILE A 183 4.11 11.03 4.11
C ILE A 183 4.12 12.27 3.21
N ASP A 184 4.89 13.29 3.57
CA ASP A 184 5.12 14.45 2.70
C ASP A 184 5.81 14.04 1.40
N TRP A 185 6.86 13.22 1.49
CA TRP A 185 7.55 12.68 0.32
C TRP A 185 6.61 11.83 -0.54
N MET A 186 5.80 10.95 0.05
CA MET A 186 4.78 10.17 -0.66
C MET A 186 3.87 11.08 -1.50
N ALA A 187 3.37 12.18 -0.91
CA ALA A 187 2.48 13.10 -1.61
C ALA A 187 3.19 13.83 -2.77
N LEU A 188 4.44 14.26 -2.58
CA LEU A 188 5.26 14.86 -3.65
C LEU A 188 5.53 13.88 -4.80
N GLN A 189 5.67 12.58 -4.51
CA GLN A 189 5.84 11.53 -5.53
C GLN A 189 4.51 11.06 -6.16
N GLY A 190 3.37 11.63 -5.77
CA GLY A 190 2.06 11.23 -6.29
C GLY A 190 1.52 9.92 -5.72
N ILE A 191 2.09 9.39 -4.65
CA ILE A 191 1.56 8.21 -3.96
C ILE A 191 0.23 8.56 -3.30
N ASN A 192 -0.81 7.80 -3.61
CA ASN A 192 -2.14 7.96 -3.02
C ASN A 192 -2.67 6.68 -2.37
N MET A 193 -1.92 5.57 -2.40
CA MET A 193 -2.34 4.30 -1.80
C MET A 193 -1.21 3.67 -0.98
N PRO A 194 -0.80 4.27 0.15
CA PRO A 194 0.26 3.72 1.00
C PRO A 194 -0.26 2.58 1.90
N LEU A 195 0.59 1.60 2.22
CA LEU A 195 0.33 0.64 3.29
C LEU A 195 0.39 1.33 4.68
N ALA A 196 -0.46 0.93 5.62
CA ALA A 196 -0.52 1.55 6.96
C ALA A 196 -0.70 0.49 8.06
N PHE A 197 0.41 -0.19 8.41
CA PHE A 197 0.43 -1.35 9.31
C PHE A 197 0.88 -1.06 10.74
N THR A 198 1.30 0.17 11.03
CA THR A 198 1.83 0.58 12.33
C THR A 198 0.81 0.30 13.44
N GLY A 199 1.26 -0.29 14.55
CA GLY A 199 0.43 -0.50 15.74
C GLY A 199 -0.68 -1.55 15.65
N GLN A 200 -0.74 -2.37 14.60
CA GLN A 200 -1.80 -3.39 14.46
C GLN A 200 -1.81 -4.43 15.60
N GLU A 201 -0.69 -4.64 16.29
CA GLU A 201 -0.61 -5.51 17.47
C GLU A 201 -1.50 -5.01 18.62
N ALA A 202 -1.67 -3.69 18.76
CA ALA A 202 -2.58 -3.11 19.75
C ALA A 202 -4.05 -3.37 19.41
N ILE A 203 -4.38 -3.44 18.12
CA ILE A 203 -5.71 -3.86 17.66
C ILE A 203 -5.91 -5.35 17.98
N TRP A 204 -4.92 -6.19 17.67
CA TRP A 204 -4.96 -7.62 17.99
C TRP A 204 -5.13 -7.90 19.48
N GLN A 205 -4.41 -7.18 20.34
CA GLN A 205 -4.57 -7.28 21.80
C GLN A 205 -6.03 -7.01 22.22
N LYS A 206 -6.64 -5.94 21.69
CA LYS A 206 -8.04 -5.58 21.99
C LYS A 206 -9.05 -6.56 21.40
N VAL A 207 -8.75 -7.18 20.27
CA VAL A 207 -9.60 -8.18 19.63
C VAL A 207 -9.55 -9.48 20.42
N PHE A 208 -8.35 -10.04 20.65
CA PHE A 208 -8.18 -11.31 21.34
C PHE A 208 -8.65 -11.26 22.80
N ALA A 209 -8.62 -10.10 23.46
CA ALA A 209 -9.27 -9.92 24.75
C ALA A 209 -10.79 -10.24 24.73
N LYS A 210 -11.49 -10.00 23.60
CA LYS A 210 -12.92 -10.37 23.44
C LYS A 210 -13.12 -11.88 23.31
N PHE A 211 -12.06 -12.61 23.00
CA PHE A 211 -12.03 -14.07 22.85
C PHE A 211 -11.32 -14.73 24.05
N ASN A 212 -11.33 -14.06 25.22
CA ASN A 212 -10.75 -14.55 26.48
C ASN A 212 -9.27 -14.92 26.43
N ILE A 213 -8.50 -14.32 25.52
CA ILE A 213 -7.04 -14.44 25.47
C ILE A 213 -6.44 -13.30 26.28
N SER A 214 -5.60 -13.64 27.27
CA SER A 214 -4.95 -12.66 28.13
C SER A 214 -3.79 -11.95 27.41
N SER A 215 -3.35 -10.80 27.93
CA SER A 215 -2.15 -10.13 27.39
C SER A 215 -0.90 -11.02 27.49
N SER A 216 -0.78 -11.84 28.54
CA SER A 216 0.34 -12.78 28.67
C SER A 216 0.30 -13.91 27.64
N ASP A 217 -0.88 -14.35 27.20
CA ASP A 217 -1.01 -15.36 26.16
C ASP A 217 -0.51 -14.86 24.79
N LEU A 218 -0.42 -13.54 24.60
CA LEU A 218 0.08 -12.91 23.38
C LEU A 218 1.60 -12.69 23.39
N ASN A 219 2.28 -12.90 24.52
CA ASN A 219 3.74 -12.72 24.63
C ASN A 219 4.51 -13.62 23.65
N ASP A 220 3.99 -14.83 23.40
CA ASP A 220 4.57 -15.77 22.46
C ASP A 220 3.97 -15.66 21.05
N PHE A 221 2.93 -14.83 20.86
CA PHE A 221 2.28 -14.65 19.56
C PHE A 221 2.95 -13.57 18.72
N PHE A 222 3.22 -12.40 19.30
CA PHE A 222 3.87 -11.31 18.58
C PHE A 222 5.37 -11.52 18.48
N GLY A 223 5.95 -11.22 17.32
CA GLY A 223 7.39 -10.98 17.21
C GLY A 223 7.82 -9.67 17.89
N GLY A 224 9.13 -9.51 18.07
CA GLY A 224 9.73 -8.23 18.48
C GLY A 224 9.63 -7.17 17.37
N PRO A 225 9.86 -5.88 17.68
CA PRO A 225 9.65 -4.77 16.74
C PRO A 225 10.29 -4.94 15.36
N ALA A 226 11.54 -5.42 15.32
CA ALA A 226 12.28 -5.64 14.09
C ALA A 226 11.78 -6.84 13.26
N PHE A 227 10.93 -7.70 13.82
CA PHE A 227 10.47 -8.95 13.21
C PHE A 227 8.97 -9.00 12.95
N LEU A 228 8.26 -7.88 13.17
CA LEU A 228 6.81 -7.82 13.05
C LEU A 228 6.29 -8.13 11.65
N ALA A 229 7.01 -7.79 10.58
CA ALA A 229 6.58 -8.12 9.23
C ALA A 229 6.32 -9.63 9.05
N TRP A 230 7.30 -10.47 9.39
CA TRP A 230 7.19 -11.93 9.30
C TRP A 230 6.23 -12.53 10.34
N SER A 231 6.09 -11.88 11.49
CA SER A 231 5.08 -12.30 12.48
C SER A 231 3.66 -12.07 11.97
N ARG A 232 3.41 -10.94 11.31
CA ARG A 232 2.10 -10.59 10.71
C ARG A 232 1.75 -11.49 9.52
N MET A 233 2.75 -11.87 8.73
CA MET A 233 2.62 -12.82 7.61
C MET A 233 2.63 -14.29 8.07
N ALA A 234 2.53 -14.54 9.37
CA ALA A 234 2.41 -15.86 9.99
C ALA A 234 3.63 -16.79 9.76
N ASN A 235 4.80 -16.24 9.48
CA ASN A 235 6.01 -17.03 9.30
C ASN A 235 6.69 -17.39 10.64
N LEU A 236 6.66 -16.45 11.59
CA LEU A 236 7.29 -16.61 12.91
C LEU A 236 6.41 -16.06 14.03
N HIS A 237 6.73 -16.41 15.27
CA HIS A 237 6.10 -15.84 16.46
C HIS A 237 7.12 -15.75 17.61
N GLY A 238 6.91 -14.82 18.55
CA GLY A 238 7.71 -14.67 19.78
C GLY A 238 9.15 -14.17 19.63
N TRP A 239 9.81 -14.36 18.48
CA TRP A 239 11.22 -14.00 18.29
C TRP A 239 11.48 -12.50 18.46
N GLY A 240 12.41 -12.15 19.35
CA GLY A 240 12.73 -10.75 19.70
C GLY A 240 11.69 -10.05 20.58
N GLY A 241 10.64 -10.75 21.00
CA GLY A 241 9.63 -10.27 21.94
C GLY A 241 9.96 -10.56 23.41
N PRO A 242 8.97 -10.38 24.32
CA PRO A 242 7.61 -9.87 24.06
C PRO A 242 7.59 -8.35 23.84
N LEU A 243 6.53 -7.85 23.20
CA LEU A 243 6.30 -6.40 23.08
C LEU A 243 5.81 -5.82 24.42
N PRO A 244 6.44 -4.77 24.97
CA PRO A 244 5.94 -4.12 26.17
C PRO A 244 4.65 -3.34 25.87
N GLN A 245 3.77 -3.16 26.87
CA GLN A 245 2.53 -2.38 26.68
C GLN A 245 2.79 -0.96 26.17
N SER A 246 3.88 -0.33 26.62
CA SER A 246 4.28 1.00 26.14
C SER A 246 4.51 1.04 24.63
N TRP A 247 5.01 -0.04 24.03
CA TRP A 247 5.15 -0.17 22.59
C TRP A 247 3.77 -0.17 21.91
N LEU A 248 2.84 -1.00 22.38
CA LEU A 248 1.49 -1.11 21.81
C LEU A 248 0.77 0.25 21.84
N ASP A 249 0.84 0.93 22.98
CA ASP A 249 0.18 2.23 23.19
C ASP A 249 0.80 3.32 22.29
N GLN A 250 2.13 3.37 22.21
CA GLN A 250 2.84 4.35 21.37
C GLN A 250 2.60 4.11 19.88
N GLN A 251 2.64 2.85 19.42
CA GLN A 251 2.44 2.51 18.02
C GLN A 251 0.98 2.73 17.60
N LEU A 252 0.01 2.49 18.49
CA LEU A 252 -1.40 2.83 18.24
C LEU A 252 -1.57 4.35 18.08
N ALA A 253 -0.95 5.15 18.96
CA ALA A 253 -0.99 6.61 18.85
C ALA A 253 -0.29 7.10 17.57
N MET A 254 0.83 6.48 17.19
CA MET A 254 1.55 6.77 15.95
C MET A 254 0.67 6.53 14.72
N GLN A 255 0.02 5.36 14.66
CA GLN A 255 -0.84 4.99 13.54
C GLN A 255 -2.00 5.98 13.36
N LYS A 256 -2.62 6.45 14.46
CA LYS A 256 -3.66 7.48 14.37
C LYS A 256 -3.14 8.78 13.74
N LYS A 257 -1.90 9.20 14.05
CA LYS A 257 -1.26 10.35 13.40
C LYS A 257 -0.96 10.11 11.92
N ILE A 258 -0.41 8.93 11.59
CA ILE A 258 -0.11 8.52 10.20
C ILE A 258 -1.39 8.57 9.35
N LEU A 259 -2.45 7.88 9.80
CA LEU A 259 -3.72 7.84 9.09
C LEU A 259 -4.34 9.23 8.94
N THR A 260 -4.33 10.04 10.00
CA THR A 260 -4.84 11.42 9.94
C THR A 260 -4.14 12.20 8.84
N ARG A 261 -2.80 12.20 8.81
CA ARG A 261 -2.04 12.95 7.79
C ARG A 261 -2.24 12.40 6.38
N MET A 262 -2.31 11.08 6.22
CA MET A 262 -2.61 10.45 4.92
C MET A 262 -3.98 10.91 4.39
N TYR A 263 -5.03 10.88 5.22
CA TYR A 263 -6.37 11.35 4.82
C TYR A 263 -6.42 12.86 4.56
N GLU A 264 -5.73 13.67 5.37
CA GLU A 264 -5.60 15.12 5.17
C GLU A 264 -5.01 15.46 3.79
N LEU A 265 -4.10 14.62 3.27
CA LEU A 265 -3.51 14.80 1.94
C LEU A 265 -4.33 14.15 0.81
N GLY A 266 -5.42 13.45 1.13
CA GLY A 266 -6.26 12.76 0.15
C GLY A 266 -5.73 11.39 -0.28
N MET A 267 -4.91 10.74 0.55
CA MET A 267 -4.48 9.36 0.35
C MET A 267 -5.53 8.36 0.86
N THR A 268 -5.45 7.13 0.32
CA THR A 268 -6.26 5.96 0.67
C THR A 268 -5.34 4.90 1.30
N PRO A 269 -5.11 4.94 2.63
CA PRO A 269 -4.20 4.01 3.29
C PRO A 269 -4.76 2.58 3.29
N VAL A 270 -3.92 1.58 3.06
CA VAL A 270 -4.31 0.15 3.13
C VAL A 270 -4.12 -0.36 4.55
N LEU A 271 -5.20 -0.84 5.17
CA LEU A 271 -5.21 -1.35 6.53
C LEU A 271 -4.98 -2.87 6.58
N PRO A 272 -4.50 -3.45 7.68
CA PRO A 272 -4.38 -4.90 7.81
C PRO A 272 -5.76 -5.59 7.91
N ALA A 273 -5.78 -6.90 7.65
CA ALA A 273 -6.92 -7.78 7.91
C ALA A 273 -6.46 -9.14 8.48
N PHE A 274 -7.42 -9.96 8.89
CA PHE A 274 -7.17 -11.30 9.42
C PHE A 274 -6.94 -12.31 8.29
N SER A 275 -5.81 -13.01 8.34
CA SER A 275 -5.44 -14.08 7.39
C SER A 275 -5.59 -15.49 7.94
N GLY A 276 -6.12 -15.66 9.17
CA GLY A 276 -6.29 -16.97 9.80
C GLY A 276 -5.28 -17.30 10.91
N ASN A 277 -4.18 -16.56 11.03
CA ASN A 277 -3.15 -16.80 12.05
C ASN A 277 -3.62 -16.39 13.46
N VAL A 278 -3.55 -17.31 14.41
CA VAL A 278 -4.07 -17.15 15.78
C VAL A 278 -3.02 -17.50 16.84
N PRO A 279 -3.12 -16.98 18.08
CA PRO A 279 -2.25 -17.38 19.18
C PRO A 279 -2.51 -18.84 19.56
N ALA A 280 -1.46 -19.55 19.99
CA ALA A 280 -1.55 -20.93 20.48
C ALA A 280 -2.60 -21.10 21.59
N ALA A 281 -2.73 -20.09 22.45
CA ALA A 281 -3.69 -20.05 23.55
C ALA A 281 -5.16 -20.17 23.10
N LEU A 282 -5.48 -19.81 21.85
CA LEU A 282 -6.84 -19.96 21.32
C LEU A 282 -7.31 -21.42 21.36
N LYS A 283 -6.39 -22.39 21.19
CA LYS A 283 -6.70 -23.81 21.31
C LYS A 283 -7.07 -24.24 22.73
N ASN A 284 -6.53 -23.56 23.75
CA ASN A 284 -6.87 -23.83 25.14
C ASN A 284 -8.24 -23.25 25.51
N VAL A 285 -8.55 -22.06 25.00
CA VAL A 285 -9.83 -21.37 25.25
C VAL A 285 -10.97 -21.98 24.44
N TYR A 286 -10.69 -22.39 23.20
CA TYR A 286 -11.64 -23.03 22.29
C TYR A 286 -11.11 -24.41 21.85
N PRO A 287 -11.23 -25.47 22.69
CA PRO A 287 -10.69 -26.79 22.38
C PRO A 287 -11.28 -27.47 21.14
N SER A 288 -12.49 -27.07 20.74
CA SER A 288 -13.16 -27.55 19.53
C SER A 288 -12.74 -26.79 18.27
N ALA A 289 -11.97 -25.70 18.40
CA ALA A 289 -11.53 -24.92 17.25
C ALA A 289 -10.57 -25.74 16.38
N LYS A 290 -10.81 -25.70 15.07
CA LYS A 290 -9.98 -26.40 14.08
C LYS A 290 -8.71 -25.60 13.83
N ILE A 291 -7.66 -25.86 14.60
CA ILE A 291 -6.39 -25.13 14.50
C ILE A 291 -5.28 -26.09 14.09
N THR A 292 -4.66 -25.78 12.96
CA THR A 292 -3.52 -26.52 12.39
C THR A 292 -2.24 -25.77 12.70
N ARG A 293 -1.19 -26.50 13.09
CA ARG A 293 0.15 -25.92 13.24
C ARG A 293 0.89 -25.99 11.90
N LEU A 294 1.33 -24.85 11.40
CA LEU A 294 2.05 -24.74 10.12
C LEU A 294 3.49 -25.27 10.22
N GLY A 295 4.12 -25.42 9.05
CA GLY A 295 5.50 -25.86 8.93
C GLY A 295 6.53 -24.82 9.39
N ASN A 296 7.80 -25.24 9.44
CA ASN A 296 8.91 -24.34 9.77
C ASN A 296 9.25 -23.43 8.58
N TRP A 297 9.00 -22.14 8.72
CA TRP A 297 9.51 -21.12 7.82
C TRP A 297 10.93 -20.72 8.25
N PHE A 298 11.95 -21.44 7.78
CA PHE A 298 13.37 -21.05 7.83
C PHE A 298 13.87 -20.37 9.12
N THR A 299 13.36 -20.75 10.29
CA THR A 299 13.74 -20.07 11.53
C THR A 299 15.19 -20.33 11.91
N VAL A 300 15.75 -19.45 12.75
CA VAL A 300 17.12 -19.60 13.27
C VAL A 300 17.29 -21.00 13.87
N ASP A 301 18.28 -21.73 13.36
CA ASP A 301 18.60 -23.12 13.70
C ASP A 301 17.43 -24.12 13.54
N SER A 302 16.43 -23.78 12.71
CA SER A 302 15.18 -24.53 12.56
C SER A 302 14.45 -24.78 13.88
N ASN A 303 14.56 -23.84 14.83
CA ASN A 303 14.02 -24.01 16.17
C ASN A 303 12.48 -23.84 16.19
N PRO A 304 11.72 -24.90 16.50
CA PRO A 304 10.25 -24.86 16.49
C PRO A 304 9.64 -23.99 17.59
N ARG A 305 10.45 -23.39 18.45
CA ARG A 305 10.04 -22.39 19.43
C ARG A 305 9.54 -21.09 18.79
N TRP A 306 10.07 -20.72 17.61
CA TRP A 306 9.88 -19.40 17.01
C TRP A 306 9.17 -19.43 15.65
N CYS A 307 8.81 -20.61 15.14
CA CYS A 307 8.13 -20.83 13.86
C CYS A 307 6.75 -21.43 14.05
N CYS A 308 6.18 -21.90 12.94
CA CYS A 308 5.18 -22.96 13.00
C CYS A 308 3.94 -22.47 13.73
N THR A 309 3.46 -21.35 13.19
CA THR A 309 2.30 -20.59 13.64
C THR A 309 1.03 -21.43 13.54
N TYR A 310 -0.04 -20.93 14.15
CA TYR A 310 -1.29 -21.66 14.28
C TYR A 310 -2.32 -21.05 13.34
N LEU A 311 -2.74 -21.82 12.35
CA LEU A 311 -3.74 -21.43 11.37
C LEU A 311 -5.11 -21.96 11.80
N LEU A 312 -6.05 -21.03 12.01
CA LEU A 312 -7.46 -21.36 12.19
C LEU A 312 -8.06 -21.74 10.84
N ASP A 313 -8.75 -22.88 10.81
CA ASP A 313 -9.39 -23.41 9.61
C ASP A 313 -10.52 -22.47 9.13
N ALA A 314 -10.61 -22.28 7.82
CA ALA A 314 -11.59 -21.40 7.18
C ALA A 314 -13.05 -21.82 7.42
N THR A 315 -13.29 -23.11 7.71
CA THR A 315 -14.62 -23.65 8.00
C THR A 315 -15.03 -23.46 9.46
N ASP A 316 -14.12 -23.03 10.33
CA ASP A 316 -14.42 -22.75 11.73
C ASP A 316 -15.21 -21.43 11.85
N PRO A 317 -16.36 -21.40 12.54
CA PRO A 317 -17.12 -20.17 12.74
C PRO A 317 -16.31 -19.02 13.36
N LEU A 318 -15.31 -19.34 14.20
CA LEU A 318 -14.43 -18.34 14.81
C LEU A 318 -13.65 -17.54 13.76
N PHE A 319 -13.41 -18.10 12.58
CA PHE A 319 -12.65 -17.43 11.53
C PHE A 319 -13.32 -16.10 11.12
N ILE A 320 -14.62 -16.16 10.85
CA ILE A 320 -15.42 -14.99 10.46
C ILE A 320 -15.58 -14.05 11.66
N GLU A 321 -15.82 -14.58 12.86
CA GLU A 321 -16.01 -13.77 14.08
C GLU A 321 -14.76 -12.95 14.45
N ILE A 322 -13.58 -13.58 14.39
CA ILE A 322 -12.30 -12.92 14.69
C ILE A 322 -12.00 -11.87 13.62
N GLY A 323 -12.11 -12.21 12.33
CA GLY A 323 -11.83 -11.25 11.26
C GLY A 323 -12.78 -10.05 11.27
N LYS A 324 -14.08 -10.30 11.45
CA LYS A 324 -15.07 -9.23 11.66
C LYS A 324 -14.71 -8.33 12.84
N SER A 325 -14.37 -8.95 13.98
CA SER A 325 -14.00 -8.23 15.19
C SER A 325 -12.76 -7.35 14.99
N PHE A 326 -11.81 -7.81 14.17
CA PHE A 326 -10.61 -7.05 13.83
C PHE A 326 -10.94 -5.79 13.02
N ILE A 327 -11.70 -5.92 11.92
CA ILE A 327 -12.12 -4.77 11.11
C ILE A 327 -12.91 -3.76 11.94
N GLN A 328 -13.89 -4.22 12.74
CA GLN A 328 -14.68 -3.34 13.61
C GLN A 328 -13.82 -2.66 14.67
N GLN A 329 -12.82 -3.34 15.23
CA GLN A 329 -11.92 -2.75 16.20
C GLN A 329 -11.00 -1.70 15.56
N GLN A 330 -10.53 -1.90 14.34
CA GLN A 330 -9.78 -0.89 13.59
C GLN A 330 -10.62 0.36 13.37
N VAL A 331 -11.85 0.22 12.85
CA VAL A 331 -12.76 1.36 12.62
C VAL A 331 -13.06 2.09 13.93
N LYS A 332 -13.27 1.36 15.04
CA LYS A 332 -13.47 1.96 16.35
C LYS A 332 -12.27 2.79 16.82
N GLU A 333 -11.04 2.32 16.57
CA GLU A 333 -9.83 3.00 17.02
C GLU A 333 -9.42 4.16 16.12
N TYR A 334 -9.57 3.99 14.81
CA TYR A 334 -9.10 4.95 13.79
C TYR A 334 -10.20 5.93 13.37
N GLY A 335 -11.46 5.63 13.67
CA GLY A 335 -12.63 6.47 13.36
C GLY A 335 -13.20 6.27 11.95
N ARG A 336 -12.44 5.64 11.04
CA ARG A 336 -12.86 5.34 9.66
C ARG A 336 -11.98 4.25 9.05
N SER A 337 -12.38 3.75 7.88
CA SER A 337 -11.58 2.90 7.00
C SER A 337 -11.34 3.57 5.64
N SER A 338 -10.48 2.95 4.83
CA SER A 338 -10.34 3.20 3.39
C SER A 338 -11.05 2.14 2.53
N HIS A 339 -11.65 1.14 3.18
CA HIS A 339 -12.25 -0.06 2.61
C HIS A 339 -11.27 -1.01 1.90
N ILE A 340 -9.97 -0.76 1.98
CA ILE A 340 -8.95 -1.63 1.40
C ILE A 340 -8.14 -2.26 2.51
N TYR A 341 -8.14 -3.59 2.50
CA TYR A 341 -7.46 -4.39 3.51
C TYR A 341 -6.45 -5.33 2.89
N ASN A 342 -5.25 -5.40 3.47
CA ASN A 342 -4.22 -6.37 3.10
C ASN A 342 -4.04 -7.43 4.19
N CYS A 343 -4.01 -8.68 3.75
CA CYS A 343 -3.55 -9.81 4.53
C CYS A 343 -3.12 -10.92 3.57
N ASP A 344 -2.16 -11.74 4.00
CA ASP A 344 -1.59 -12.82 3.22
C ASP A 344 -1.45 -14.05 4.12
N THR A 345 -2.14 -15.15 3.78
CA THR A 345 -2.15 -16.37 4.61
C THR A 345 -0.96 -17.29 4.35
N PHE A 346 -0.51 -17.32 3.10
CA PHE A 346 0.49 -18.28 2.60
C PHE A 346 1.69 -17.58 1.97
N ASP A 347 2.08 -16.43 2.52
CA ASP A 347 3.32 -15.76 2.12
C ASP A 347 4.50 -16.62 2.56
N GLU A 348 5.18 -17.23 1.59
CA GLU A 348 6.26 -18.20 1.76
C GLU A 348 5.92 -19.42 2.65
N ASN A 349 4.64 -19.72 2.83
CA ASN A 349 4.17 -20.94 3.48
C ASN A 349 3.32 -21.74 2.50
N THR A 350 3.67 -23.00 2.26
CA THR A 350 2.90 -23.88 1.37
C THR A 350 1.57 -24.28 2.02
N PRO A 351 0.42 -24.17 1.32
CA PRO A 351 -0.85 -24.67 1.83
C PRO A 351 -0.80 -26.18 2.13
N PRO A 352 -1.62 -26.69 3.07
CA PRO A 352 -1.56 -28.08 3.50
C PRO A 352 -2.05 -29.11 2.47
N THR A 353 -2.76 -28.66 1.43
CA THR A 353 -3.29 -29.49 0.34
C THR A 353 -3.29 -28.67 -0.94
N ASP A 354 -3.14 -29.31 -2.09
CA ASP A 354 -3.25 -28.73 -3.44
C ASP A 354 -4.68 -28.73 -4.00
N ASP A 355 -5.68 -29.13 -3.19
CA ASP A 355 -7.09 -29.15 -3.56
C ASP A 355 -7.64 -27.72 -3.83
N PRO A 356 -8.06 -27.42 -5.07
CA PRO A 356 -8.68 -26.13 -5.40
C PRO A 356 -9.90 -25.78 -4.54
N GLU A 357 -10.70 -26.76 -4.09
CA GLU A 357 -11.88 -26.49 -3.27
C GLU A 357 -11.50 -25.95 -1.88
N TYR A 358 -10.43 -26.51 -1.29
CA TYR A 358 -9.87 -26.02 -0.03
C TYR A 358 -9.37 -24.57 -0.17
N ILE A 359 -8.59 -24.28 -1.21
CA ILE A 359 -8.04 -22.95 -1.47
C ILE A 359 -9.16 -21.93 -1.68
N SER A 360 -10.15 -22.28 -2.49
CA SER A 360 -11.31 -21.43 -2.77
C SER A 360 -12.11 -21.15 -1.49
N SER A 361 -12.33 -22.16 -0.66
CA SER A 361 -13.05 -22.02 0.62
C SER A 361 -12.30 -21.10 1.59
N LEU A 362 -10.97 -21.21 1.66
CA LEU A 362 -10.14 -20.32 2.48
C LEU A 362 -10.20 -18.87 2.00
N ALA A 363 -9.97 -18.64 0.71
CA ALA A 363 -10.01 -17.30 0.14
C ALA A 363 -11.40 -16.64 0.31
N ALA A 364 -12.47 -17.42 0.12
CA ALA A 364 -13.83 -16.96 0.38
C ALA A 364 -14.07 -16.61 1.86
N ALA A 365 -13.54 -17.41 2.80
CA ALA A 365 -13.66 -17.13 4.23
C ALA A 365 -12.90 -15.87 4.65
N ILE A 366 -11.68 -15.67 4.15
CA ILE A 366 -10.88 -14.44 4.36
C ILE A 366 -11.68 -13.22 3.92
N PHE A 367 -12.14 -13.22 2.67
CA PHE A 367 -12.91 -12.11 2.15
C PHE A 367 -14.23 -11.90 2.91
N LYS A 368 -14.97 -12.97 3.22
CA LYS A 368 -16.20 -12.90 4.00
C LYS A 368 -15.97 -12.33 5.39
N ALA A 369 -14.85 -12.63 6.03
CA ALA A 369 -14.50 -12.08 7.33
C ALA A 369 -14.26 -10.56 7.26
N MET A 370 -13.57 -10.09 6.20
CA MET A 370 -13.43 -8.64 5.92
C MET A 370 -14.79 -7.98 5.68
N GLN A 371 -15.56 -8.54 4.74
CA GLN A 371 -16.87 -8.02 4.34
C GLN A 371 -17.85 -7.94 5.51
N SER A 372 -17.78 -8.91 6.44
CA SER A 372 -18.64 -8.93 7.63
C SER A 372 -18.37 -7.78 8.61
N GLY A 373 -17.20 -7.13 8.50
CA GLY A 373 -16.84 -5.94 9.26
C GLY A 373 -16.99 -4.63 8.47
N ASP A 374 -17.01 -4.70 7.14
CA ASP A 374 -17.10 -3.57 6.21
C ASP A 374 -17.69 -4.02 4.87
N ASP A 375 -18.93 -3.62 4.58
CA ASP A 375 -19.67 -4.06 3.37
C ASP A 375 -18.99 -3.64 2.05
N ASP A 376 -18.19 -2.56 2.08
CA ASP A 376 -17.47 -2.05 0.92
C ASP A 376 -16.04 -2.61 0.81
N ALA A 377 -15.63 -3.51 1.72
CA ALA A 377 -14.29 -4.10 1.76
C ALA A 377 -13.80 -4.62 0.41
N VAL A 378 -12.52 -4.38 0.15
CA VAL A 378 -11.72 -4.90 -0.97
C VAL A 378 -10.42 -5.46 -0.41
N TRP A 379 -10.07 -6.67 -0.84
CA TRP A 379 -8.85 -7.34 -0.45
C TRP A 379 -7.70 -6.97 -1.40
N LEU A 380 -6.68 -6.31 -0.88
CA LEU A 380 -5.39 -6.15 -1.55
C LEU A 380 -4.48 -7.32 -1.15
N MET A 381 -4.12 -8.18 -2.08
CA MET A 381 -3.29 -9.38 -1.81
C MET A 381 -1.91 -9.24 -2.43
N GLN A 382 -0.87 -9.72 -1.75
CA GLN A 382 0.46 -9.85 -2.34
C GLN A 382 0.50 -11.04 -3.31
N GLY A 383 0.94 -10.80 -4.55
CA GLY A 383 1.12 -11.85 -5.57
C GLY A 383 2.42 -12.64 -5.44
N TRP A 384 3.25 -12.38 -4.43
CA TRP A 384 4.58 -13.01 -4.26
C TRP A 384 4.52 -14.53 -4.18
N LEU A 385 3.51 -15.07 -3.49
CA LEU A 385 3.27 -16.50 -3.39
C LEU A 385 3.23 -17.20 -4.76
N PHE A 386 2.66 -16.57 -5.79
CA PHE A 386 2.61 -17.10 -7.16
C PHE A 386 3.97 -17.13 -7.87
N ALA A 387 4.93 -16.30 -7.44
CA ALA A 387 6.28 -16.25 -7.97
C ALA A 387 7.24 -17.18 -7.19
N TYR A 388 6.98 -17.37 -5.90
CA TYR A 388 7.89 -18.00 -4.96
C TYR A 388 7.74 -19.52 -4.89
N ASP A 389 6.51 -20.02 -4.76
CA ASP A 389 6.25 -21.43 -4.47
C ASP A 389 5.70 -22.14 -5.71
N PRO A 390 6.37 -23.19 -6.23
CA PRO A 390 5.88 -23.98 -7.37
C PRO A 390 4.55 -24.68 -7.10
N TYR A 391 4.07 -24.71 -5.85
CA TYR A 391 2.71 -25.12 -5.52
C TYR A 391 1.63 -24.40 -6.35
N TRP A 392 1.82 -23.11 -6.65
CA TRP A 392 0.78 -22.27 -7.25
C TRP A 392 0.67 -22.48 -8.77
N GLN A 393 0.12 -23.62 -9.16
CA GLN A 393 -0.23 -23.94 -10.54
C GLN A 393 -1.54 -23.24 -10.95
N PRO A 394 -1.86 -23.17 -12.27
CA PRO A 394 -3.04 -22.45 -12.75
C PRO A 394 -4.37 -22.79 -12.05
N PRO A 395 -4.70 -24.07 -11.74
CA PRO A 395 -5.93 -24.39 -11.01
C PRO A 395 -5.99 -23.79 -9.61
N GLN A 396 -4.89 -23.84 -8.86
CA GLN A 396 -4.79 -23.32 -7.49
C GLN A 396 -4.83 -21.80 -7.46
N MET A 397 -4.15 -21.15 -8.41
CA MET A 397 -4.18 -19.70 -8.57
C MET A 397 -5.59 -19.21 -8.93
N GLN A 398 -6.28 -19.85 -9.88
CA GLN A 398 -7.66 -19.51 -10.22
C GLN A 398 -8.61 -19.76 -9.04
N ALA A 399 -8.44 -20.86 -8.31
CA ALA A 399 -9.27 -21.16 -7.15
C ALA A 399 -9.21 -20.08 -6.07
N LEU A 400 -8.01 -19.53 -5.80
CA LEU A 400 -7.84 -18.41 -4.90
C LEU A 400 -8.48 -17.13 -5.46
N LEU A 401 -8.11 -16.77 -6.69
CA LEU A 401 -8.46 -15.47 -7.29
C LEU A 401 -9.96 -15.33 -7.59
N HIS A 402 -10.63 -16.42 -7.95
CA HIS A 402 -12.06 -16.42 -8.30
C HIS A 402 -12.98 -16.75 -7.13
N ALA A 403 -12.43 -17.06 -5.94
CA ALA A 403 -13.21 -17.19 -4.72
C ALA A 403 -13.77 -15.84 -4.22
N VAL A 404 -13.25 -14.72 -4.73
CA VAL A 404 -13.66 -13.37 -4.39
C VAL A 404 -14.31 -12.71 -5.61
N PRO A 405 -15.44 -11.99 -5.45
CA PRO A 405 -16.06 -11.30 -6.56
C PRO A 405 -15.09 -10.36 -7.28
N ILE A 406 -15.16 -10.31 -8.61
CA ILE A 406 -14.33 -9.40 -9.41
C ILE A 406 -14.55 -7.95 -8.94
N GLY A 407 -13.45 -7.20 -8.77
CA GLY A 407 -13.47 -5.84 -8.21
C GLY A 407 -13.44 -5.78 -6.68
N LYS A 408 -13.55 -6.93 -6.00
CA LYS A 408 -13.39 -7.06 -4.54
C LYS A 408 -12.05 -7.65 -4.12
N MET A 409 -11.20 -8.00 -5.08
CA MET A 409 -9.80 -8.33 -4.90
C MET A 409 -8.94 -7.51 -5.85
N ILE A 410 -7.77 -7.09 -5.37
CA ILE A 410 -6.70 -6.46 -6.16
C ILE A 410 -5.40 -7.19 -5.83
N VAL A 411 -4.64 -7.60 -6.84
CA VAL A 411 -3.35 -8.27 -6.65
C VAL A 411 -2.20 -7.28 -6.81
N LEU A 412 -1.26 -7.27 -5.88
CA LEU A 412 0.04 -6.63 -6.06
C LEU A 412 0.96 -7.58 -6.82
N ASP A 413 1.24 -7.30 -8.10
CA ASP A 413 2.26 -8.02 -8.84
C ASP A 413 3.64 -7.55 -8.36
N LEU A 414 4.13 -8.21 -7.31
CA LEU A 414 5.07 -7.61 -6.36
C LEU A 414 6.46 -7.37 -6.96
N PHE A 415 6.87 -8.19 -7.92
CA PHE A 415 8.21 -8.19 -8.53
C PHE A 415 8.11 -8.10 -10.06
N ALA A 416 7.19 -7.25 -10.54
CA ALA A 416 6.75 -7.27 -11.93
C ALA A 416 7.76 -6.68 -12.92
N GLU A 417 8.84 -6.06 -12.44
CA GLU A 417 9.97 -5.62 -13.26
C GLU A 417 10.95 -6.74 -13.61
N VAL A 418 10.97 -7.83 -12.83
CA VAL A 418 11.85 -8.99 -13.06
C VAL A 418 11.07 -10.26 -13.37
N ASN A 419 10.05 -10.57 -12.57
CA ASN A 419 9.20 -11.76 -12.73
C ASN A 419 7.71 -11.36 -12.78
N PRO A 420 7.23 -10.81 -13.91
CA PRO A 420 5.86 -10.32 -14.06
C PRO A 420 4.83 -11.46 -14.16
N ILE A 421 4.14 -11.73 -13.05
CA ILE A 421 3.10 -12.77 -12.99
C ILE A 421 1.91 -12.44 -13.89
N TRP A 422 1.59 -11.16 -14.08
CA TRP A 422 0.49 -10.73 -14.95
C TRP A 422 0.63 -11.24 -16.39
N THR A 423 1.86 -11.44 -16.88
CA THR A 423 2.13 -11.88 -18.27
C THR A 423 1.82 -13.36 -18.49
N THR A 424 2.01 -14.19 -17.46
CA THR A 424 1.85 -15.65 -17.52
C THR A 424 0.51 -16.14 -16.97
N SER A 425 -0.23 -15.27 -16.27
CA SER A 425 -1.52 -15.58 -15.64
C SER A 425 -2.73 -15.00 -16.38
N ASN A 426 -2.58 -14.62 -17.66
CA ASN A 426 -3.61 -13.91 -18.42
C ASN A 426 -4.15 -12.68 -17.66
N GLN A 427 -3.25 -11.85 -17.11
CA GLN A 427 -3.58 -10.72 -16.24
C GLN A 427 -4.40 -11.16 -15.00
N PHE A 428 -3.85 -12.10 -14.21
CA PHE A 428 -4.47 -12.65 -13.01
C PHE A 428 -5.90 -13.17 -13.25
N TYR A 429 -6.11 -13.80 -14.41
CA TYR A 429 -7.41 -14.34 -14.84
C TYR A 429 -8.57 -13.33 -14.70
N GLY A 430 -8.30 -12.06 -14.99
CA GLY A 430 -9.27 -10.96 -14.97
C GLY A 430 -9.40 -10.21 -13.64
N VAL A 431 -8.70 -10.63 -12.57
CA VAL A 431 -8.66 -9.89 -11.31
C VAL A 431 -7.80 -8.62 -11.47
N PRO A 432 -8.27 -7.44 -11.03
CA PRO A 432 -7.47 -6.22 -11.06
C PRO A 432 -6.12 -6.39 -10.36
N TYR A 433 -5.07 -5.77 -10.90
CA TYR A 433 -3.74 -5.83 -10.32
C TYR A 433 -3.02 -4.48 -10.37
N ILE A 434 -2.03 -4.32 -9.51
CA ILE A 434 -1.11 -3.18 -9.49
C ILE A 434 0.28 -3.71 -9.85
N TRP A 435 0.84 -3.17 -10.93
CA TRP A 435 2.23 -3.43 -11.31
C TRP A 435 3.17 -2.73 -10.32
N LYS A 436 4.03 -3.49 -9.65
CA LYS A 436 4.93 -2.98 -8.62
C LYS A 436 6.39 -3.28 -8.98
N VAL A 437 7.26 -2.35 -8.59
CA VAL A 437 8.71 -2.55 -8.61
C VAL A 437 9.22 -2.91 -7.22
N THR A 438 10.13 -3.88 -7.14
CA THR A 438 10.83 -4.23 -5.90
C THR A 438 12.35 -4.10 -6.08
N PHE A 439 12.88 -2.92 -5.76
CA PHE A 439 14.30 -2.61 -5.95
C PHE A 439 15.27 -3.15 -4.89
N PHE A 440 14.80 -3.43 -3.66
CA PHE A 440 15.68 -3.81 -2.55
C PHE A 440 15.33 -5.19 -2.01
N TYR A 441 16.19 -6.15 -2.35
CA TYR A 441 16.26 -7.46 -1.71
C TYR A 441 17.37 -7.44 -0.68
N TYR A 442 17.03 -7.66 0.59
CA TYR A 442 18.00 -8.13 1.57
C TYR A 442 18.02 -9.65 1.49
N PHE A 443 18.74 -10.21 0.50
CA PHE A 443 19.19 -11.59 0.66
C PHE A 443 20.20 -11.57 1.82
N LEU A 444 19.87 -12.26 2.91
CA LEU A 444 20.93 -12.98 3.61
C LEU A 444 21.33 -14.07 2.62
N ASP A 445 22.52 -13.97 2.03
CA ASP A 445 23.11 -15.04 1.22
C ASP A 445 22.85 -16.36 1.93
N ARG A 446 22.12 -17.26 1.26
CA ARG A 446 21.93 -18.65 1.73
C ARG A 446 23.06 -19.52 1.21
#